data_AF-A0A7D6V5M4-F1
#
_entry.id   AF-A0A7D6V5M4-F1
#
_cell.length_a   1.000
_cell.length_b   1.000
_cell.length_c   1.000
_cell.angle_alpha   90.00
_cell.angle_beta   90.00
_cell.angle_gamma   90.00
#
_symmetry.space_group_name_H-M   'P 1'
#
loop_
_entity.id
_entity.type
_entity.pdbx_description
1 polymer ?
#
loop_
_entity_poly.entity_id
_entity_poly.type
_entity_poly.pdbx_seq_one_letter_code
_entity_poly.pdbx_strand_id
1 'polypeptide(L)'
;MSAFDAAALSATGSSAADLRLLGAVELYAGGRPIALGGRQACAVLALLALNRGHTVTTERLVEEIWEGDAPQSATARLHVLMSKMRARLREQAVDRAVRVSTVGAGYRLDIDSAHCDLGRFDSARTAAAAAQAAGRHSDAARLFRAALDEWSGPALADLAGFRFAQHAATRLEEERWACRVGRIDADIACGATAALIGELTMLTREKPYEEGTWAQLATALTLADRQADALESLRRAFAILREEGINPSPGLVELQRKILTQEKLTAAPTAAAEPRLAASTLARDPAASGGRLRLFNGRVVVITESGLRIGRMSDNDVVLDDPDASRYHAAIAINKAGIVIHDLQSTNGVHVNGQQIDQATLLNPGDVIRIGSTTMDFFQPD
;
A
#
# COMPACT_ATOMS: atom_id res chain seq x y z
N MET A 1 23.13 -38.84 -7.95
CA MET A 1 22.48 -39.56 -6.82
C MET A 1 22.30 -38.56 -5.70
N SER A 2 21.13 -38.11 -5.27
CA SER A 2 19.72 -38.36 -5.61
C SER A 2 18.98 -37.20 -4.89
N ALA A 3 18.36 -36.23 -5.56
CA ALA A 3 16.94 -36.21 -5.93
C ALA A 3 15.90 -36.57 -4.82
N PHE A 4 16.28 -36.79 -3.56
CA PHE A 4 15.36 -37.40 -2.57
C PHE A 4 15.11 -36.66 -1.25
N ASP A 5 15.62 -35.46 -1.02
CA ASP A 5 15.36 -34.72 0.25
C ASP A 5 14.54 -33.43 0.12
N ALA A 6 13.99 -33.14 -1.06
CA ALA A 6 13.04 -32.04 -1.26
C ALA A 6 11.57 -32.41 -0.95
N ALA A 7 11.31 -33.64 -0.48
CA ALA A 7 9.97 -34.20 -0.34
C ALA A 7 9.44 -34.33 1.11
N ALA A 8 10.13 -33.76 2.11
CA ALA A 8 9.76 -33.95 3.53
C ALA A 8 9.02 -32.76 4.18
N LEU A 9 8.31 -31.95 3.40
CA LEU A 9 7.31 -30.97 3.90
C LEU A 9 5.99 -31.11 3.12
N SER A 10 5.43 -32.32 3.13
CA SER A 10 4.05 -32.57 2.73
C SER A 10 3.55 -33.87 3.34
N ALA A 11 2.98 -33.80 4.55
CA ALA A 11 2.09 -34.84 5.07
C ALA A 11 1.29 -34.37 6.31
N THR A 12 0.53 -33.29 6.16
CA THR A 12 -0.76 -33.13 6.87
C THR A 12 -1.74 -32.59 5.84
N GLY A 13 -2.73 -33.39 5.47
CA GLY A 13 -3.63 -33.08 4.36
C GLY A 13 -4.29 -31.72 4.54
N SER A 14 -4.11 -30.82 3.57
CA SER A 14 -4.91 -29.62 3.49
C SER A 14 -5.32 -29.38 2.05
N SER A 15 -6.62 -29.40 1.83
CA SER A 15 -7.32 -28.74 0.72
C SER A 15 -7.15 -27.21 0.84
N ALA A 16 -5.92 -26.73 1.06
CA ALA A 16 -5.65 -25.33 1.32
C ALA A 16 -5.95 -24.57 0.04
N ALA A 17 -6.85 -23.61 0.15
CA ALA A 17 -7.08 -22.65 -0.91
C ALA A 17 -5.94 -21.63 -0.90
N ASP A 18 -5.49 -21.20 -2.07
CA ASP A 18 -4.52 -20.10 -2.20
C ASP A 18 -4.97 -19.19 -3.33
N LEU A 19 -5.40 -17.97 -2.97
CA LEU A 19 -5.79 -16.92 -3.90
C LEU A 19 -4.59 -16.01 -4.15
N ARG A 20 -4.28 -15.78 -5.43
CA ARG A 20 -3.15 -14.95 -5.86
C ARG A 20 -3.62 -13.74 -6.66
N LEU A 21 -3.07 -12.58 -6.31
CA LEU A 21 -3.34 -11.27 -6.89
C LEU A 21 -2.03 -10.51 -7.20
N LEU A 22 -0.91 -10.88 -6.57
CA LEU A 22 0.42 -10.27 -6.71
C LEU A 22 1.16 -10.89 -7.90
N GLY A 23 0.49 -10.91 -9.04
CA GLY A 23 0.84 -11.61 -10.27
C GLY A 23 -0.41 -11.73 -11.15
N ALA A 24 -0.50 -12.82 -11.92
CA ALA A 24 -1.76 -13.19 -12.55
C ALA A 24 -2.79 -13.60 -11.47
N VAL A 25 -4.07 -13.30 -11.71
CA VAL A 25 -5.15 -13.68 -10.80
C VAL A 25 -5.41 -15.18 -10.90
N GLU A 26 -5.04 -15.90 -9.84
CA GLU A 26 -5.11 -17.35 -9.79
C GLU A 26 -5.75 -17.82 -8.49
N LEU A 27 -6.45 -18.94 -8.54
CA LEU A 27 -6.97 -19.59 -7.34
C LEU A 27 -6.55 -21.06 -7.37
N TYR A 28 -5.98 -21.55 -6.29
CA TYR A 28 -5.52 -22.93 -6.17
C TYR A 28 -6.33 -23.69 -5.12
N ALA A 29 -6.50 -25.00 -5.32
CA ALA A 29 -6.96 -25.97 -4.32
C ALA A 29 -5.92 -27.07 -4.19
N GLY A 30 -5.28 -27.20 -3.02
CA GLY A 30 -4.24 -28.21 -2.80
C GLY A 30 -3.10 -28.12 -3.83
N GLY A 31 -2.71 -26.89 -4.19
CA GLY A 31 -1.65 -26.61 -5.17
C GLY A 31 -2.04 -26.77 -6.65
N ARG A 32 -3.30 -27.10 -6.97
CA ARG A 32 -3.78 -27.18 -8.36
C ARG A 32 -4.62 -25.96 -8.74
N PRO A 33 -4.38 -25.33 -9.89
CA PRO A 33 -5.14 -24.16 -10.31
C PRO A 33 -6.61 -24.52 -10.62
N ILE A 34 -7.53 -23.65 -10.19
CA ILE A 34 -8.97 -23.75 -10.42
C ILE A 34 -9.32 -22.84 -11.61
N ALA A 35 -9.92 -23.42 -12.65
CA ALA A 35 -10.39 -22.65 -13.80
C ALA A 35 -11.67 -21.85 -13.44
N LEU A 36 -11.51 -20.53 -13.23
CA LEU A 36 -12.60 -19.64 -12.79
C LEU A 36 -13.61 -19.27 -13.88
N GLY A 37 -13.34 -19.61 -15.15
CA GLY A 37 -14.31 -19.44 -16.24
C GLY A 37 -14.15 -18.17 -17.08
N GLY A 38 -12.94 -17.60 -17.11
CA GLY A 38 -12.53 -16.54 -18.04
C GLY A 38 -12.26 -15.20 -17.35
N ARG A 39 -11.80 -14.23 -18.14
CA ARG A 39 -11.26 -12.96 -17.66
C ARG A 39 -12.24 -12.13 -16.82
N GLN A 40 -13.53 -12.12 -17.17
CA GLN A 40 -14.57 -11.45 -16.36
C GLN A 40 -14.77 -12.11 -14.99
N ALA A 41 -14.63 -13.45 -14.89
CA ALA A 41 -14.72 -14.14 -13.61
C ALA A 41 -13.51 -13.85 -12.72
N CYS A 42 -12.30 -13.83 -13.30
CA CYS A 42 -11.08 -13.40 -12.60
C CYS A 42 -11.19 -11.95 -12.13
N ALA A 43 -11.72 -11.04 -12.96
CA ALA A 43 -11.93 -9.64 -12.59
C ALA A 43 -12.91 -9.47 -11.42
N VAL A 44 -14.04 -10.19 -11.44
CA VAL A 44 -15.00 -10.19 -10.31
C VAL A 44 -14.34 -10.73 -9.04
N LEU A 45 -13.60 -11.84 -9.13
CA LEU A 45 -12.90 -12.40 -7.97
C LEU A 45 -11.86 -11.43 -7.41
N ALA A 46 -11.05 -10.81 -8.27
CA ALA A 46 -10.05 -9.84 -7.88
C ALA A 46 -10.68 -8.63 -7.20
N LEU A 47 -11.76 -8.07 -7.76
CA LEU A 47 -12.45 -6.93 -7.16
C LEU A 47 -13.04 -7.27 -5.78
N LEU A 48 -13.59 -8.47 -5.61
CA LEU A 48 -14.07 -8.94 -4.30
C LEU A 48 -12.91 -9.18 -3.31
N ALA A 49 -11.76 -9.67 -3.79
CA ALA A 49 -10.59 -9.94 -2.95
C ALA A 49 -9.86 -8.68 -2.50
N LEU A 50 -9.81 -7.65 -3.37
CA LEU A 50 -9.37 -6.31 -2.99
C LEU A 50 -10.28 -5.68 -1.92
N ASN A 51 -11.55 -6.09 -1.87
CA ASN A 51 -12.54 -5.68 -0.86
C ASN A 51 -12.84 -6.82 0.14
N ARG A 52 -11.85 -7.67 0.46
CA ARG A 52 -12.02 -8.83 1.35
C ARG A 52 -12.76 -8.46 2.64
N GLY A 53 -13.72 -9.29 3.06
CA GLY A 53 -14.54 -9.08 4.25
C GLY A 53 -15.60 -7.96 4.12
N HIS A 54 -15.67 -7.25 2.98
CA HIS A 54 -16.62 -6.17 2.75
C HIS A 54 -17.57 -6.52 1.59
N THR A 55 -18.80 -6.00 1.67
CA THR A 55 -19.80 -6.21 0.61
C THR A 55 -19.56 -5.23 -0.54
N VAL A 56 -19.41 -5.75 -1.76
CA VAL A 56 -19.40 -4.98 -3.00
C VAL A 56 -20.77 -5.09 -3.66
N THR A 57 -21.39 -3.96 -3.99
CA THR A 57 -22.75 -3.94 -4.56
C THR A 57 -22.78 -4.54 -5.97
N THR A 58 -23.95 -5.02 -6.37
CA THR A 58 -24.18 -5.52 -7.73
C THR A 58 -23.92 -4.42 -8.76
N GLU A 59 -24.36 -3.19 -8.47
CA GLU A 59 -24.18 -2.01 -9.31
C GLU A 59 -22.69 -1.70 -9.52
N ARG A 60 -21.89 -1.68 -8.45
CA ARG A 60 -20.44 -1.45 -8.54
C ARG A 60 -19.74 -2.57 -9.30
N LEU A 61 -20.09 -3.83 -9.06
CA LEU A 61 -19.53 -4.96 -9.82
C LEU A 61 -19.87 -4.86 -11.31
N VAL A 62 -21.07 -4.41 -11.67
CA VAL A 62 -21.42 -4.20 -13.08
C VAL A 62 -20.65 -3.02 -13.67
N GLU A 63 -20.57 -1.90 -12.95
CA GLU A 63 -19.85 -0.71 -13.40
C GLU A 63 -18.35 -0.99 -13.65
N GLU A 64 -17.68 -1.68 -12.72
CA GLU A 64 -16.24 -1.94 -12.82
C GLU A 64 -15.88 -3.01 -13.86
N ILE A 65 -16.79 -3.95 -14.14
CA ILE A 65 -16.53 -5.06 -15.07
C ILE A 65 -16.92 -4.70 -16.51
N TRP A 66 -17.86 -3.77 -16.70
CA TRP A 66 -18.30 -3.32 -18.03
C TRP A 66 -17.97 -1.85 -18.35
N GLU A 67 -17.44 -1.10 -17.39
CA GLU A 67 -16.83 0.23 -17.56
C GLU A 67 -17.70 1.31 -18.24
N GLY A 68 -19.02 1.16 -18.16
CA GLY A 68 -19.99 2.06 -18.78
C GLY A 68 -20.62 1.53 -20.08
N ASP A 69 -20.13 0.40 -20.62
CA ASP A 69 -20.73 -0.32 -21.76
C ASP A 69 -21.40 -1.61 -21.29
N ALA A 70 -22.23 -1.48 -20.25
CA ALA A 70 -22.96 -2.60 -19.66
C ALA A 70 -24.15 -3.00 -20.57
N PRO A 71 -24.23 -4.25 -21.05
CA PRO A 71 -25.41 -4.71 -21.75
C PRO A 71 -26.60 -4.72 -20.78
N GLN A 72 -27.83 -4.66 -21.31
CA GLN A 72 -29.05 -4.78 -20.49
C GLN A 72 -29.08 -6.06 -19.62
N SER A 73 -28.32 -7.09 -20.01
CA SER A 73 -28.19 -8.36 -19.29
C SER A 73 -26.99 -8.43 -18.32
N ALA A 74 -26.28 -7.33 -18.04
CA ALA A 74 -25.05 -7.34 -17.22
C ALA A 74 -25.28 -7.95 -15.83
N THR A 75 -26.34 -7.54 -15.13
CA THR A 75 -26.70 -8.10 -13.82
C THR A 75 -26.98 -9.60 -13.89
N ALA A 76 -27.71 -10.06 -14.91
CA ALA A 76 -27.97 -11.49 -15.12
C ALA A 76 -26.66 -12.26 -15.40
N ARG A 77 -25.75 -11.70 -16.20
CA ARG A 77 -24.43 -12.28 -16.47
C ARG A 77 -23.59 -12.36 -15.19
N LEU A 78 -23.60 -11.33 -14.35
CA LEU A 78 -22.92 -11.34 -13.06
C LEU A 78 -23.44 -12.45 -12.15
N HIS A 79 -24.76 -12.62 -12.03
CA HIS A 79 -25.35 -13.73 -11.26
C HIS A 79 -24.88 -15.10 -11.77
N VAL A 80 -24.79 -15.28 -13.09
CA VAL A 80 -24.27 -16.53 -13.70
C VAL A 80 -22.79 -16.74 -13.34
N LEU A 81 -21.96 -15.69 -13.42
CA LEU A 81 -20.55 -15.77 -13.02
C LEU A 81 -20.41 -16.19 -11.54
N MET A 82 -21.17 -15.56 -10.65
CA MET A 82 -21.16 -15.87 -9.21
C MET A 82 -21.66 -17.28 -8.90
N SER A 83 -22.69 -17.74 -9.60
CA SER A 83 -23.20 -19.11 -9.47
C SER A 83 -22.15 -20.14 -9.91
N LYS A 84 -21.54 -19.94 -11.08
CA LYS A 84 -20.47 -20.81 -11.60
C LYS A 84 -19.25 -20.81 -10.68
N MET A 85 -18.82 -19.65 -10.20
CA MET A 85 -17.71 -19.54 -9.26
C MET A 85 -17.99 -20.34 -7.99
N ARG A 86 -19.15 -20.15 -7.36
CA ARG A 86 -19.55 -20.93 -6.16
C ARG A 86 -19.63 -22.43 -6.43
N ALA A 87 -20.10 -22.85 -7.61
CA ALA A 87 -20.11 -24.26 -8.00
C ALA A 87 -18.69 -24.83 -8.07
N ARG A 88 -17.75 -24.12 -8.73
CA ARG A 88 -16.34 -24.51 -8.80
C ARG A 88 -15.68 -24.63 -7.44
N LEU A 89 -15.94 -23.68 -6.53
CA LEU A 89 -15.39 -23.71 -5.17
C LEU A 89 -15.87 -24.95 -4.39
N ARG A 90 -17.14 -25.36 -4.58
CA ARG A 90 -17.69 -26.58 -3.97
C ARG A 90 -17.16 -27.85 -4.60
N GLU A 91 -17.06 -27.89 -5.94
CA GLU A 91 -16.46 -29.02 -6.68
C GLU A 91 -15.05 -29.33 -6.20
N GLN A 92 -14.27 -28.30 -5.86
CA GLN A 92 -12.90 -28.42 -5.37
C GLN A 92 -12.80 -28.49 -3.84
N ALA A 93 -13.93 -28.54 -3.12
CA ALA A 93 -14.01 -28.60 -1.65
C ALA A 93 -13.25 -27.45 -0.92
N VAL A 94 -13.22 -26.26 -1.51
CA VAL A 94 -12.58 -25.05 -0.95
C VAL A 94 -13.58 -23.95 -0.57
N ASP A 95 -14.88 -24.19 -0.71
CA ASP A 95 -15.94 -23.19 -0.42
C ASP A 95 -16.03 -22.77 1.05
N ARG A 96 -15.44 -23.55 1.97
CA ARG A 96 -15.24 -23.16 3.37
C ARG A 96 -14.09 -22.17 3.55
N ALA A 97 -13.01 -22.31 2.79
CA ALA A 97 -11.82 -21.47 2.87
C ALA A 97 -11.99 -20.17 2.05
N VAL A 98 -12.68 -20.25 0.92
CA VAL A 98 -12.97 -19.14 0.00
C VAL A 98 -14.47 -19.03 -0.14
N ARG A 99 -15.09 -18.19 0.70
CA ARG A 99 -16.54 -18.11 0.79
C ARG A 99 -17.06 -16.86 0.09
N VAL A 100 -17.74 -17.07 -1.03
CA VAL A 100 -18.45 -16.01 -1.74
C VAL A 100 -19.92 -16.01 -1.32
N SER A 101 -20.34 -15.02 -0.54
CA SER A 101 -21.71 -14.90 -0.02
C SER A 101 -22.48 -13.76 -0.71
N THR A 102 -23.82 -13.84 -0.69
CA THR A 102 -24.70 -12.73 -1.09
C THR A 102 -25.14 -12.05 0.19
N VAL A 103 -24.91 -10.73 0.29
CA VAL A 103 -25.17 -9.94 1.48
C VAL A 103 -25.87 -8.66 1.04
N GLY A 104 -27.13 -8.49 1.43
CA GLY A 104 -27.96 -7.38 0.93
C GLY A 104 -28.06 -7.40 -0.60
N ALA A 105 -27.81 -6.25 -1.23
CA ALA A 105 -27.83 -6.08 -2.69
C ALA A 105 -26.47 -6.40 -3.36
N GLY A 106 -25.55 -7.04 -2.66
CA GLY A 106 -24.19 -7.26 -3.15
C GLY A 106 -23.60 -8.62 -2.78
N TYR A 107 -22.29 -8.71 -2.93
CA TYR A 107 -21.51 -9.90 -2.69
C TYR A 107 -20.30 -9.61 -1.81
N ARG A 108 -19.94 -10.58 -0.98
CA ARG A 108 -18.76 -10.52 -0.12
C ARG A 108 -17.91 -11.77 -0.33
N LEU A 109 -16.60 -11.57 -0.42
CA LEU A 109 -15.62 -12.64 -0.34
C LEU A 109 -15.02 -12.66 1.07
N ASP A 110 -15.20 -13.78 1.76
CA ASP A 110 -14.56 -14.09 3.03
C ASP A 110 -13.47 -15.13 2.78
N ILE A 111 -12.22 -14.75 3.04
CA ILE A 111 -11.02 -15.59 2.92
C ILE A 111 -10.01 -15.15 3.99
N ASP A 112 -9.35 -16.10 4.65
CA ASP A 112 -8.30 -15.80 5.63
C ASP A 112 -7.09 -15.16 4.94
N SER A 113 -6.44 -14.19 5.58
CA SER A 113 -5.24 -13.54 5.07
C SER A 113 -4.12 -14.53 4.74
N ALA A 114 -4.02 -15.67 5.44
CA ALA A 114 -3.03 -16.71 5.17
C ALA A 114 -3.28 -17.45 3.84
N HIS A 115 -4.51 -17.44 3.33
CA HIS A 115 -4.91 -18.09 2.08
C HIS A 115 -4.95 -17.11 0.89
N CYS A 116 -4.43 -15.90 1.06
CA CYS A 116 -4.36 -14.86 0.03
C CYS A 116 -2.97 -14.24 0.04
N ASP A 117 -2.28 -14.23 -1.10
CA ASP A 117 -0.92 -13.65 -1.20
C ASP A 117 -0.87 -12.18 -0.75
N LEU A 118 -1.88 -11.39 -1.11
CA LEU A 118 -2.03 -10.00 -0.66
C LEU A 118 -2.18 -9.92 0.88
N GLY A 119 -2.92 -10.85 1.48
CA GLY A 119 -3.09 -10.90 2.94
C GLY A 119 -1.78 -11.28 3.66
N ARG A 120 -1.02 -12.22 3.10
CA ARG A 120 0.31 -12.60 3.61
C ARG A 120 1.32 -11.48 3.44
N PHE A 121 1.35 -10.83 2.28
CA PHE A 121 2.16 -9.65 2.00
C PHE A 121 1.89 -8.51 3.00
N ASP A 122 0.62 -8.14 3.18
CA ASP A 122 0.21 -7.12 4.15
C ASP A 122 0.70 -7.45 5.56
N SER A 123 0.44 -8.69 6.01
CA SER A 123 0.78 -9.15 7.35
C SER A 123 2.30 -9.15 7.58
N ALA A 124 3.07 -9.66 6.62
CA ALA A 124 4.53 -9.71 6.70
C ALA A 124 5.15 -8.31 6.67
N ARG A 125 4.65 -7.40 5.82
CA ARG A 125 5.12 -6.01 5.75
C ARG A 125 4.83 -5.25 7.05
N THR A 126 3.64 -5.40 7.63
CA THR A 126 3.31 -4.77 8.92
C THR A 126 4.19 -5.31 10.05
N ALA A 127 4.42 -6.62 10.10
CA ALA A 127 5.33 -7.23 11.08
C ALA A 127 6.77 -6.76 10.89
N ALA A 128 7.22 -6.60 9.64
CA ALA A 128 8.55 -6.09 9.32
C ALA A 128 8.74 -4.64 9.79
N ALA A 129 7.76 -3.76 9.54
CA ALA A 129 7.78 -2.38 10.00
C ALA A 129 7.83 -2.31 11.54
N ALA A 130 7.06 -3.14 12.24
CA ALA A 130 7.11 -3.23 13.70
C ALA A 130 8.46 -3.74 14.22
N ALA A 131 9.07 -4.71 13.55
CA ALA A 131 10.41 -5.18 13.89
C ALA A 131 11.48 -4.09 13.67
N GLN A 132 11.37 -3.33 12.57
CA GLN A 132 12.27 -2.22 12.26
C GLN A 132 12.17 -1.10 13.30
N ALA A 133 10.95 -0.70 13.68
CA ALA A 133 10.71 0.31 14.72
C ALA A 133 11.26 -0.13 16.09
N ALA A 134 11.30 -1.44 16.36
CA ALA A 134 11.88 -2.02 17.57
C ALA A 134 13.40 -2.26 17.48
N GLY A 135 14.07 -1.83 16.41
CA GLY A 135 15.51 -2.07 16.20
C GLY A 135 15.89 -3.53 15.91
N ARG A 136 14.91 -4.41 15.68
CA ARG A 136 15.13 -5.82 15.33
C ARG A 136 15.36 -5.96 13.83
N HIS A 137 16.47 -5.40 13.34
CA HIS A 137 16.75 -5.28 11.90
C HIS A 137 16.84 -6.63 11.17
N SER A 138 17.37 -7.67 11.82
CA SER A 138 17.44 -9.01 11.22
C SER A 138 16.06 -9.64 11.01
N ASP A 139 15.15 -9.46 11.96
CA ASP A 139 13.75 -9.87 11.83
C ASP A 139 13.04 -9.06 10.74
N ALA A 140 13.25 -7.75 10.72
CA ALA A 140 12.67 -6.87 9.70
C ALA A 140 13.10 -7.28 8.29
N ALA A 141 14.40 -7.52 8.06
CA ALA A 141 14.93 -7.97 6.78
C ALA A 141 14.31 -9.29 6.32
N ARG A 142 14.21 -10.28 7.23
CA ARG A 142 13.56 -11.57 6.96
C ARG A 142 12.09 -11.42 6.60
N LEU A 143 11.34 -10.58 7.33
CA LEU A 143 9.91 -10.38 7.13
C LEU A 143 9.61 -9.58 5.85
N PHE A 144 10.39 -8.55 5.52
CA PHE A 144 10.26 -7.86 4.24
C PHE A 144 10.60 -8.78 3.07
N ARG A 145 11.61 -9.65 3.19
CA ARG A 145 11.91 -10.66 2.17
C ARG A 145 10.75 -11.63 1.97
N ALA A 146 10.20 -12.17 3.05
CA ALA A 146 9.01 -13.03 3.00
C ALA A 146 7.81 -12.33 2.33
N ALA A 147 7.61 -11.04 2.59
CA ALA A 147 6.57 -10.26 1.91
C ALA A 147 6.85 -10.15 0.40
N LEU A 148 8.09 -9.84 0.00
CA LEU A 148 8.46 -9.74 -1.42
C LEU A 148 8.38 -11.08 -2.16
N ASP A 149 8.60 -12.20 -1.47
CA ASP A 149 8.50 -13.55 -2.04
C ASP A 149 7.07 -13.97 -2.40
N GLU A 150 6.04 -13.28 -1.88
CA GLU A 150 4.64 -13.47 -2.29
C GLU A 150 4.36 -12.95 -3.71
N TRP A 151 5.26 -12.13 -4.27
CA TRP A 151 5.09 -11.55 -5.60
C TRP A 151 5.62 -12.48 -6.69
N SER A 152 4.74 -12.87 -7.60
CA SER A 152 5.07 -13.70 -8.77
C SER A 152 5.22 -12.90 -10.07
N GLY A 153 4.80 -11.63 -10.09
CA GLY A 153 4.87 -10.76 -11.27
C GLY A 153 4.26 -9.39 -11.01
N PRO A 154 3.90 -8.63 -12.06
CA PRO A 154 3.08 -7.43 -11.92
C PRO A 154 1.73 -7.76 -11.30
N ALA A 155 1.26 -6.94 -10.36
CA ALA A 155 -0.06 -7.14 -9.74
C ALA A 155 -1.19 -7.16 -10.78
N LEU A 156 -2.12 -8.11 -10.65
CA LEU A 156 -3.29 -8.30 -11.51
C LEU A 156 -2.96 -8.38 -13.02
N ALA A 157 -1.85 -9.05 -13.38
CA ALA A 157 -1.27 -9.01 -14.72
C ALA A 157 -2.24 -9.43 -15.86
N ASP A 158 -3.13 -10.39 -15.61
CA ASP A 158 -4.11 -10.90 -16.58
C ASP A 158 -5.35 -9.99 -16.74
N LEU A 159 -5.46 -8.95 -15.90
CA LEU A 159 -6.56 -7.99 -15.90
C LEU A 159 -6.19 -6.66 -16.56
N ALA A 160 -5.06 -6.57 -17.26
CA ALA A 160 -4.63 -5.38 -18.00
C ALA A 160 -5.72 -4.86 -18.97
N GLY A 161 -6.33 -3.72 -18.66
CA GLY A 161 -7.44 -3.15 -19.43
C GLY A 161 -8.72 -2.95 -18.63
N PHE A 162 -8.81 -3.52 -17.41
CA PHE A 162 -9.80 -3.10 -16.43
C PHE A 162 -9.26 -1.89 -15.63
N ARG A 163 -9.99 -0.78 -15.57
CA ARG A 163 -9.58 0.45 -14.87
C ARG A 163 -9.36 0.21 -13.38
N PHE A 164 -10.26 -0.51 -12.70
CA PHE A 164 -10.07 -0.84 -11.28
C PHE A 164 -8.78 -1.63 -11.04
N ALA A 165 -8.44 -2.54 -11.95
CA ALA A 165 -7.24 -3.37 -11.84
C ALA A 165 -5.97 -2.55 -12.07
N GLN A 166 -5.98 -1.60 -13.01
CA GLN A 166 -4.87 -0.66 -13.22
C GLN A 166 -4.61 0.20 -11.97
N HIS A 167 -5.66 0.78 -11.39
CA HIS A 167 -5.53 1.57 -10.16
C HIS A 167 -5.01 0.74 -8.98
N ALA A 168 -5.57 -0.47 -8.80
CA ALA A 168 -5.12 -1.38 -7.75
C ALA A 168 -3.66 -1.82 -7.97
N ALA A 169 -3.28 -2.15 -9.20
CA ALA A 169 -1.92 -2.57 -9.53
C ALA A 169 -0.90 -1.46 -9.25
N THR A 170 -1.18 -0.21 -9.64
CA THR A 170 -0.29 0.93 -9.32
C THR A 170 -0.06 1.07 -7.82
N ARG A 171 -1.13 1.06 -7.01
CA ARG A 171 -1.02 1.14 -5.55
C ARG A 171 -0.22 -0.03 -4.97
N LEU A 172 -0.48 -1.25 -5.45
CA LEU A 172 0.21 -2.44 -4.96
C LEU A 172 1.71 -2.42 -5.33
N GLU A 173 2.08 -1.97 -6.53
CA GLU A 173 3.49 -1.83 -6.93
C GLU A 173 4.22 -0.73 -6.13
N GLU A 174 3.53 0.35 -5.73
CA GLU A 174 4.08 1.32 -4.77
C GLU A 174 4.35 0.68 -3.40
N GLU A 175 3.44 -0.17 -2.91
CA GLU A 175 3.63 -0.92 -1.67
C GLU A 175 4.77 -1.93 -1.78
N ARG A 176 4.91 -2.61 -2.92
CA ARG A 176 6.04 -3.48 -3.24
C ARG A 176 7.36 -2.72 -3.20
N TRP A 177 7.37 -1.52 -3.79
CA TRP A 177 8.53 -0.63 -3.78
C TRP A 177 8.92 -0.24 -2.36
N ALA A 178 7.96 0.23 -1.55
CA ALA A 178 8.19 0.58 -0.16
C ALA A 178 8.72 -0.62 0.66
N CYS A 179 8.20 -1.82 0.41
CA CYS A 179 8.68 -3.06 1.02
C CYS A 179 10.14 -3.37 0.64
N ARG A 180 10.51 -3.17 -0.63
CA ARG A 180 11.90 -3.33 -1.11
C ARG A 180 12.85 -2.32 -0.46
N VAL A 181 12.45 -1.05 -0.37
CA VAL A 181 13.22 0.01 0.31
C VAL A 181 13.42 -0.33 1.78
N GLY A 182 12.36 -0.75 2.49
CA GLY A 182 12.43 -1.16 3.90
C GLY A 182 13.34 -2.37 4.12
N ARG A 183 13.28 -3.36 3.22
CA ARG A 183 14.21 -4.51 3.25
C ARG A 183 15.66 -4.06 3.14
N ILE A 184 15.96 -3.13 2.22
CA ILE A 184 17.31 -2.60 2.01
C ILE A 184 17.81 -1.87 3.26
N ASP A 185 16.99 -1.01 3.87
CA ASP A 185 17.36 -0.32 5.11
C ASP A 185 17.68 -1.32 6.23
N ALA A 186 16.87 -2.37 6.38
CA ALA A 186 17.10 -3.42 7.36
C ALA A 186 18.39 -4.21 7.07
N ASP A 187 18.64 -4.56 5.81
CA ASP A 187 19.86 -5.27 5.39
C ASP A 187 21.13 -4.40 5.60
N ILE A 188 21.06 -3.08 5.34
CA ILE A 188 22.13 -2.10 5.65
C ILE A 188 22.39 -2.06 7.15
N ALA A 189 21.34 -1.98 7.98
CA ALA A 189 21.44 -1.98 9.43
C ALA A 189 22.07 -3.28 9.99
N CYS A 190 21.89 -4.41 9.30
CA CYS A 190 22.55 -5.68 9.61
C CYS A 190 23.98 -5.78 9.08
N GLY A 191 24.50 -4.79 8.37
CA GLY A 191 25.85 -4.81 7.78
C GLY A 191 25.99 -5.67 6.52
N ALA A 192 24.88 -6.09 5.90
CA ALA A 192 24.87 -6.91 4.68
C ALA A 192 25.10 -6.08 3.39
N THR A 193 26.01 -5.11 3.43
CA THR A 193 26.11 -4.02 2.42
C THR A 193 26.69 -4.46 1.08
N ALA A 194 27.68 -5.36 1.07
CA ALA A 194 28.35 -5.79 -0.17
C ALA A 194 27.39 -6.47 -1.16
N ALA A 195 26.43 -7.25 -0.66
CA ALA A 195 25.43 -7.94 -1.49
C ALA A 195 24.39 -6.96 -2.08
N LEU A 196 24.16 -5.80 -1.44
CA LEU A 196 23.16 -4.82 -1.87
C LEU A 196 23.64 -3.89 -2.98
N ILE A 197 24.95 -3.65 -3.11
CA ILE A 197 25.49 -2.65 -4.05
C ILE A 197 25.04 -2.92 -5.50
N GLY A 198 25.06 -4.19 -5.92
CA GLY A 198 24.63 -4.59 -7.26
C GLY A 198 23.14 -4.31 -7.50
N GLU A 199 22.29 -4.67 -6.54
CA GLU A 199 20.85 -4.43 -6.60
C GLU A 199 20.54 -2.92 -6.59
N LEU A 200 21.12 -2.15 -5.67
CA LEU A 200 20.94 -0.71 -5.57
C LEU A 200 21.42 0.05 -6.82
N THR A 201 22.47 -0.44 -7.47
CA THR A 201 22.93 0.12 -8.75
C THR A 201 21.90 -0.09 -9.86
N MET A 202 21.14 -1.19 -9.85
CA MET A 202 20.06 -1.42 -10.79
C MET A 202 18.83 -0.57 -10.46
N LEU A 203 18.46 -0.47 -9.18
CA LEU A 203 17.30 0.32 -8.74
C LEU A 203 17.45 1.82 -9.06
N THR A 204 18.65 2.37 -8.90
CA THR A 204 18.93 3.77 -9.26
C THR A 204 18.86 4.04 -10.77
N ARG A 205 18.98 3.01 -11.62
CA ARG A 205 18.75 3.13 -13.07
C ARG A 205 17.28 2.97 -13.43
N GLU A 206 16.56 2.12 -12.71
CA GLU A 206 15.13 1.88 -12.92
C GLU A 206 14.28 3.08 -12.48
N LYS A 207 14.62 3.67 -11.32
CA LYS A 207 13.95 4.86 -10.78
C LYS A 207 14.98 5.97 -10.48
N PRO A 208 15.49 6.65 -11.52
CA PRO A 208 16.56 7.64 -11.38
C PRO A 208 16.18 8.85 -10.53
N TYR A 209 14.89 9.17 -10.41
CA TYR A 209 14.38 10.27 -9.59
C TYR A 209 14.10 9.88 -8.13
N GLU A 210 14.25 8.61 -7.76
CA GLU A 210 14.03 8.15 -6.40
C GLU A 210 15.29 8.37 -5.54
N GLU A 211 15.43 9.58 -4.99
CA GLU A 211 16.57 9.99 -4.16
C GLU A 211 16.91 9.02 -3.02
N GLY A 212 15.90 8.35 -2.44
CA GLY A 212 16.10 7.37 -1.38
C GLY A 212 17.01 6.21 -1.79
N THR A 213 16.88 5.70 -3.02
CA THR A 213 17.75 4.60 -3.51
C THR A 213 19.18 5.05 -3.75
N TRP A 214 19.38 6.30 -4.17
CA TRP A 214 20.71 6.91 -4.27
C TRP A 214 21.36 7.07 -2.90
N ALA A 215 20.59 7.50 -1.90
CA ALA A 215 21.06 7.61 -0.53
C ALA A 215 21.46 6.25 0.04
N GLN A 216 20.65 5.20 -0.19
CA GLN A 216 20.96 3.83 0.21
C GLN A 216 22.22 3.30 -0.48
N LEU A 217 22.39 3.54 -1.78
CA LEU A 217 23.58 3.15 -2.53
C LEU A 217 24.84 3.83 -1.98
N ALA A 218 24.80 5.14 -1.76
CA ALA A 218 25.93 5.90 -1.22
C ALA A 218 26.29 5.44 0.20
N THR A 219 25.29 5.16 1.04
CA THR A 219 25.49 4.61 2.39
C THR A 219 26.12 3.21 2.34
N ALA A 220 25.59 2.31 1.52
CA ALA A 220 26.13 0.95 1.37
C ALA A 220 27.58 0.96 0.85
N LEU A 221 27.90 1.81 -0.13
CA LEU A 221 29.25 2.00 -0.65
C LEU A 221 30.20 2.55 0.43
N THR A 222 29.76 3.55 1.21
CA THR A 222 30.57 4.12 2.29
C THR A 222 30.87 3.09 3.38
N LEU A 223 29.87 2.30 3.80
CA LEU A 223 30.04 1.24 4.80
C LEU A 223 30.90 0.07 4.29
N ALA A 224 31.02 -0.10 2.97
CA ALA A 224 31.89 -1.07 2.33
C ALA A 224 33.30 -0.51 2.03
N ASP A 225 33.69 0.61 2.64
CA ASP A 225 34.98 1.29 2.45
C ASP A 225 35.24 1.76 1.00
N ARG A 226 34.16 2.06 0.26
CA ARG A 226 34.18 2.54 -1.13
C ARG A 226 33.71 4.00 -1.22
N GLN A 227 34.31 4.86 -0.40
CA GLN A 227 33.91 6.28 -0.27
C GLN A 227 33.93 7.05 -1.61
N ALA A 228 34.93 6.80 -2.47
CA ALA A 228 35.03 7.45 -3.77
C ALA A 228 33.83 7.10 -4.68
N ASP A 229 33.41 5.83 -4.69
CA ASP A 229 32.26 5.36 -5.44
C ASP A 229 30.94 5.92 -4.88
N ALA A 230 30.84 6.07 -3.55
CA ALA A 230 29.69 6.69 -2.90
C ALA A 230 29.51 8.13 -3.38
N LEU A 231 30.58 8.94 -3.36
CA LEU A 231 30.56 10.32 -3.84
C LEU A 231 30.29 10.42 -5.35
N GLU A 232 30.79 9.47 -6.15
CA GLU A 232 30.47 9.38 -7.57
C GLU A 232 28.98 9.07 -7.81
N SER A 233 28.38 8.21 -7.00
CA SER A 233 26.94 7.90 -7.09
C SER A 233 26.07 9.15 -6.81
N LEU A 234 26.43 9.94 -5.79
CA LEU A 234 25.73 11.19 -5.46
C LEU A 234 25.93 12.27 -6.52
N ARG A 235 27.15 12.38 -7.09
CA ARG A 235 27.40 13.29 -8.21
C ARG A 235 26.53 12.98 -9.43
N ARG A 236 26.35 11.69 -9.75
CA ARG A 236 25.44 11.25 -10.81
C ARG A 236 23.97 11.56 -10.49
N ALA A 237 23.53 11.26 -9.27
CA ALA A 237 22.17 11.57 -8.81
C ALA A 237 21.85 13.06 -8.97
N PHE A 238 22.75 13.94 -8.52
CA PHE A 238 22.57 15.38 -8.63
C PHE A 238 22.58 15.89 -10.06
N ALA A 239 23.38 15.31 -10.95
CA ALA A 239 23.38 15.66 -12.36
C ALA A 239 22.02 15.37 -12.98
N ILE A 240 21.50 14.15 -12.79
CA ILE A 240 20.20 13.72 -13.30
C ILE A 240 19.06 14.63 -12.79
N LEU A 241 19.03 14.92 -11.48
CA LEU A 241 17.99 15.77 -10.91
C LEU A 241 18.06 17.20 -11.48
N ARG A 242 19.25 17.77 -11.60
CA ARG A 242 19.45 19.12 -12.13
C ARG A 242 19.15 19.24 -13.61
N GLU A 243 19.39 18.19 -14.40
CA GLU A 243 19.00 18.13 -15.82
C GLU A 243 17.48 18.30 -15.97
N GLU A 244 16.69 17.76 -15.05
CA GLU A 244 15.23 17.93 -14.98
C GLU A 244 14.78 19.21 -14.24
N GLY A 245 15.72 20.07 -13.83
CA GLY A 245 15.43 21.29 -13.07
C GLY A 245 15.00 21.04 -11.61
N ILE A 246 15.23 19.84 -11.09
CA ILE A 246 14.90 19.43 -9.72
C ILE A 246 16.11 19.70 -8.81
N ASN A 247 15.87 20.37 -7.69
CA ASN A 247 16.89 20.53 -6.66
C ASN A 247 16.98 19.26 -5.80
N PRO A 248 18.19 18.74 -5.53
CA PRO A 248 18.34 17.60 -4.64
C PRO A 248 17.77 17.87 -3.25
N SER A 249 17.19 16.84 -2.64
CA SER A 249 16.63 16.93 -1.30
C SER A 249 17.69 17.30 -0.25
N PRO A 250 17.30 18.01 0.83
CA PRO A 250 18.21 18.32 1.94
C PRO A 250 18.87 17.08 2.54
N GLY A 251 18.16 15.95 2.58
CA GLY A 251 18.68 14.68 3.07
C GLY A 251 19.84 14.13 2.22
N LEU A 252 19.72 14.20 0.90
CA LEU A 252 20.76 13.73 -0.02
C LEU A 252 21.99 14.64 -0.01
N VAL A 253 21.78 15.96 0.12
CA VAL A 253 22.87 16.95 0.30
C VAL A 253 23.61 16.73 1.62
N GLU A 254 22.88 16.52 2.72
CA GLU A 254 23.48 16.28 4.03
C GLU A 254 24.26 14.95 4.08
N LEU A 255 23.78 13.91 3.39
CA LEU A 255 24.52 12.66 3.25
C LEU A 255 25.86 12.88 2.53
N GLN A 256 25.88 13.65 1.44
CA GLN A 256 27.13 13.98 0.75
C GLN A 256 28.10 14.72 1.69
N ARG A 257 27.60 15.69 2.45
CA ARG A 257 28.40 16.45 3.42
C ARG A 257 29.04 15.53 4.45
N LYS A 258 28.26 14.64 5.07
CA LYS A 258 28.75 13.64 6.04
C LYS A 258 29.82 12.73 5.48
N ILE A 259 29.64 12.27 4.23
CA ILE A 259 30.64 11.43 3.56
C ILE A 259 31.92 12.21 3.29
N LEU A 260 31.84 13.48 2.87
CA LEU A 260 33.01 14.35 2.65
C LEU A 260 33.78 14.64 3.95
N THR A 261 33.07 14.83 5.06
CA THR A 261 33.68 15.09 6.38
C THR A 261 34.09 13.83 7.14
N GLN A 262 33.90 12.65 6.55
CA GLN A 262 34.16 11.34 7.17
C GLN A 262 33.44 11.16 8.52
N GLU A 263 32.26 11.76 8.66
CA GLU A 263 31.42 11.52 9.82
C GLU A 263 30.92 10.07 9.82
N LYS A 264 30.89 9.47 11.01
CA LYS A 264 30.42 8.09 11.16
C LYS A 264 28.95 8.01 10.76
N LEU A 265 28.68 7.40 9.61
CA LEU A 265 27.33 7.03 9.22
C LEU A 265 26.86 5.94 10.18
N THR A 266 25.81 6.20 10.94
CA THR A 266 25.07 5.13 11.58
C THR A 266 24.28 4.41 10.50
N ALA A 267 24.28 3.07 10.51
CA ALA A 267 23.38 2.26 9.69
C ALA A 267 21.90 2.38 10.13
N ALA A 268 21.60 3.41 10.93
CA ALA A 268 20.24 3.83 11.22
C ALA A 268 19.60 4.25 9.89
N PRO A 269 18.28 4.01 9.72
CA PRO A 269 17.59 4.34 8.49
C PRO A 269 17.92 5.77 8.09
N THR A 270 18.14 5.98 6.80
CA THR A 270 18.32 7.32 6.21
C THR A 270 16.99 8.08 6.28
N ALA A 271 16.48 8.30 7.49
CA ALA A 271 15.35 9.16 7.78
C ALA A 271 15.85 10.60 7.75
N ALA A 272 16.12 11.08 6.55
CA ALA A 272 16.05 12.48 6.17
C ALA A 272 15.06 12.66 5.01
N ALA A 273 13.91 12.00 5.16
CA ALA A 273 12.59 12.51 4.82
C ALA A 273 11.72 12.13 6.03
N GLU A 274 10.90 13.05 6.52
CA GLU A 274 10.10 12.88 7.74
C GLU A 274 9.37 11.51 7.79
N PRO A 275 9.25 10.90 8.98
CA PRO A 275 8.79 9.53 9.11
C PRO A 275 7.30 9.43 8.76
N ARG A 276 6.99 8.83 7.59
CA ARG A 276 5.68 8.22 7.35
C ARG A 276 5.59 6.91 8.14
N LEU A 277 4.79 6.99 9.21
CA LEU A 277 4.00 5.93 9.87
C LEU A 277 4.73 4.69 10.42
N ALA A 278 4.75 4.57 11.76
CA ALA A 278 4.21 3.41 12.50
C ALA A 278 4.74 3.39 13.96
N ALA A 279 3.88 3.73 14.93
CA ALA A 279 3.98 3.26 16.31
C ALA A 279 2.54 2.88 16.72
N SER A 280 2.22 1.59 16.69
CA SER A 280 2.23 0.69 17.85
C SER A 280 0.89 0.69 18.57
N THR A 281 0.03 -0.21 18.10
CA THR A 281 -1.21 -0.66 18.72
C THR A 281 -0.92 -1.24 20.11
N LEU A 282 -1.31 -0.52 21.15
CA LEU A 282 -1.70 -1.11 22.42
C LEU A 282 -3.19 -0.89 22.56
N ALA A 283 -3.91 -1.98 22.75
CA ALA A 283 -5.36 -2.05 22.88
C ALA A 283 -5.92 -0.93 23.78
N ARG A 284 -6.65 0.01 23.16
CA ARG A 284 -7.80 0.70 23.77
C ARG A 284 -8.89 0.79 22.72
N ASP A 285 -10.11 0.56 23.18
CA ASP A 285 -11.33 0.68 22.41
C ASP A 285 -11.39 2.07 21.72
N PRO A 286 -11.36 2.17 20.38
CA PRO A 286 -11.18 3.44 19.67
C PRO A 286 -12.41 4.38 19.71
N ALA A 287 -13.46 4.00 20.42
CA ALA A 287 -14.71 4.76 20.48
C ALA A 287 -14.70 5.97 21.44
N ALA A 288 -13.68 6.13 22.31
CA ALA A 288 -13.75 7.06 23.45
C ALA A 288 -12.81 8.29 23.41
N SER A 289 -11.95 8.48 22.40
CA SER A 289 -11.11 9.70 22.30
C SER A 289 -10.69 10.12 20.88
N GLY A 290 -11.25 9.50 19.82
CA GLY A 290 -10.96 9.86 18.44
C GLY A 290 -11.78 11.07 17.96
N GLY A 291 -11.14 12.01 17.25
CA GLY A 291 -11.85 13.10 16.57
C GLY A 291 -12.75 12.59 15.46
N ARG A 292 -13.76 13.38 15.11
CA ARG A 292 -14.77 13.06 14.11
C ARG A 292 -14.94 14.22 13.15
N LEU A 293 -15.16 13.90 11.88
CA LEU A 293 -15.61 14.86 10.87
C LEU A 293 -17.09 14.67 10.61
N ARG A 294 -17.89 15.74 10.71
CA ARG A 294 -19.25 15.79 10.19
C ARG A 294 -19.20 16.39 8.79
N LEU A 295 -19.64 15.64 7.79
CA LEU A 295 -19.77 16.12 6.43
C LEU A 295 -21.09 16.89 6.26
N PHE A 296 -21.20 17.71 5.22
CA PHE A 296 -22.40 18.51 4.91
C PHE A 296 -23.70 17.69 4.80
N ASN A 297 -23.60 16.41 4.40
CA ASN A 297 -24.73 15.49 4.29
C ASN A 297 -25.13 14.82 5.63
N GLY A 298 -24.52 15.24 6.74
CA GLY A 298 -24.75 14.68 8.07
C GLY A 298 -23.99 13.38 8.35
N ARG A 299 -23.27 12.81 7.38
CA ARG A 299 -22.43 11.62 7.60
C ARG A 299 -21.27 12.00 8.52
N VAL A 300 -21.06 11.17 9.54
CA VAL A 300 -19.94 11.32 10.48
C VAL A 300 -18.87 10.29 10.16
N VAL A 301 -17.63 10.74 10.00
CA VAL A 301 -16.45 9.90 9.76
C VAL A 301 -15.55 9.97 10.98
N VAL A 302 -15.14 8.81 11.49
CA VAL A 302 -14.25 8.72 12.65
C VAL A 302 -12.80 8.82 12.16
N ILE A 303 -12.01 9.70 12.78
CA ILE A 303 -10.58 9.80 12.54
C ILE A 303 -9.91 8.72 13.38
N THR A 304 -9.39 7.70 12.71
CA THR A 304 -8.66 6.59 13.33
C THR A 304 -7.17 6.92 13.44
N GLU A 305 -6.40 6.08 14.14
CA GLU A 305 -4.94 6.24 14.26
C GLU A 305 -4.21 6.24 12.90
N SER A 306 -4.78 5.59 11.88
CA SER A 306 -4.25 5.62 10.51
C SER A 306 -4.51 6.93 9.77
N GLY A 307 -5.27 7.85 10.36
CA GLY A 307 -5.67 9.11 9.73
C GLY A 307 -6.84 8.96 8.76
N LEU A 308 -7.09 10.01 7.98
CA LEU A 308 -8.07 10.06 6.90
C LEU A 308 -7.49 10.76 5.68
N ARG A 309 -7.78 10.27 4.48
CA ARG A 309 -7.54 10.98 3.21
C ARG A 309 -8.85 11.53 2.67
N ILE A 310 -8.76 12.75 2.15
CA ILE A 310 -9.90 13.51 1.63
C ILE A 310 -9.57 13.93 0.20
N GLY A 311 -10.46 13.66 -0.75
CA GLY A 311 -10.25 14.03 -2.14
C GLY A 311 -11.34 13.48 -3.07
N ARG A 312 -11.24 13.80 -4.36
CA ARG A 312 -12.26 13.42 -5.35
C ARG A 312 -12.21 11.95 -5.77
N MET A 313 -11.08 11.27 -5.61
CA MET A 313 -10.96 9.86 -5.99
C MET A 313 -11.68 8.96 -4.99
N SER A 314 -12.29 7.88 -5.50
CA SER A 314 -13.13 6.96 -4.73
C SER A 314 -12.36 6.09 -3.73
N ASP A 315 -11.03 6.09 -3.78
CA ASP A 315 -10.12 5.43 -2.85
C ASP A 315 -9.68 6.32 -1.67
N ASN A 316 -10.19 7.55 -1.58
CA ASN A 316 -10.10 8.36 -0.36
C ASN A 316 -11.09 7.88 0.70
N ASP A 317 -10.73 8.04 1.97
CA ASP A 317 -11.60 7.71 3.09
C ASP A 317 -12.82 8.67 3.14
N VAL A 318 -12.62 9.92 2.73
CA VAL A 318 -13.67 10.91 2.47
C VAL A 318 -13.62 11.33 1.01
N VAL A 319 -14.50 10.73 0.21
CA VAL A 319 -14.69 11.08 -1.20
C VAL A 319 -15.51 12.37 -1.31
N LEU A 320 -14.98 13.37 -2.00
CA LEU A 320 -15.64 14.64 -2.29
C LEU A 320 -16.15 14.66 -3.74
N ASP A 321 -17.46 14.85 -3.91
CA ASP A 321 -18.06 15.14 -5.22
C ASP A 321 -18.02 16.66 -5.48
N ASP A 322 -16.81 17.20 -5.51
CA ASP A 322 -16.54 18.63 -5.67
C ASP A 322 -15.50 18.80 -6.77
N PRO A 323 -15.83 19.48 -7.89
CA PRO A 323 -14.91 19.64 -9.01
C PRO A 323 -13.68 20.50 -8.65
N ASP A 324 -13.80 21.36 -7.65
CA ASP A 324 -12.70 22.19 -7.15
C ASP A 324 -11.81 21.42 -6.16
N ALA A 325 -12.17 20.18 -5.81
CA ALA A 325 -11.32 19.30 -5.06
C ALA A 325 -10.35 18.52 -5.97
N SER A 326 -9.05 18.59 -5.63
CA SER A 326 -8.02 17.69 -6.13
C SER A 326 -8.34 16.21 -5.86
N ARG A 327 -7.75 15.32 -6.68
CA ARG A 327 -7.91 13.86 -6.60
C ARG A 327 -7.59 13.30 -5.20
N TYR A 328 -6.48 13.77 -4.63
CA TYR A 328 -6.10 13.60 -3.23
C TYR A 328 -5.80 15.01 -2.73
N HIS A 329 -6.66 15.55 -1.88
CA HIS A 329 -6.66 16.97 -1.55
C HIS A 329 -6.01 17.23 -0.20
N ALA A 330 -6.42 16.47 0.82
CA ALA A 330 -5.96 16.65 2.18
C ALA A 330 -5.79 15.32 2.89
N ALA A 331 -4.98 15.33 3.94
CA ALA A 331 -4.89 14.24 4.89
C ALA A 331 -5.03 14.75 6.31
N ILE A 332 -5.77 14.02 7.15
CA ILE A 332 -5.81 14.23 8.59
C ILE A 332 -5.01 13.13 9.25
N ALA A 333 -4.09 13.49 10.12
CA ALA A 333 -3.27 12.57 10.88
C ALA A 333 -3.38 12.86 12.38
N ILE A 334 -3.17 11.83 13.20
CA ILE A 334 -3.01 11.98 14.64
C ILE A 334 -1.53 11.93 14.96
N ASN A 335 -1.01 12.95 15.65
CA ASN A 335 0.37 13.00 16.12
C ASN A 335 0.43 13.37 17.61
N LYS A 336 1.65 13.52 18.15
CA LYS A 336 1.85 13.87 19.58
C LYS A 336 1.25 15.22 19.98
N ALA A 337 1.05 16.14 19.03
CA ALA A 337 0.46 17.45 19.27
C ALA A 337 -1.08 17.45 19.15
N GLY A 338 -1.68 16.39 18.60
CA GLY A 338 -3.13 16.22 18.46
C GLY A 338 -3.51 15.81 17.04
N ILE A 339 -4.71 16.22 16.61
CA ILE A 339 -5.24 15.90 15.28
C ILE A 339 -4.88 17.04 14.34
N VAL A 340 -4.14 16.74 13.28
CA VAL A 340 -3.56 17.74 12.38
C VAL A 340 -4.04 17.49 10.95
N ILE A 341 -4.41 18.55 10.25
CA ILE A 341 -4.74 18.50 8.82
C ILE A 341 -3.58 19.01 7.97
N HIS A 342 -3.32 18.30 6.87
CA HIS A 342 -2.31 18.59 5.87
C HIS A 342 -2.99 18.84 4.53
N ASP A 343 -2.58 19.90 3.83
CA ASP A 343 -2.82 20.05 2.40
C ASP A 343 -1.83 19.18 1.62
N LEU A 344 -2.32 18.35 0.69
CA LEU A 344 -1.51 17.45 -0.13
C LEU A 344 -1.09 18.12 -1.45
N GLN A 345 -0.63 19.37 -1.37
CA GLN A 345 -0.32 20.22 -2.53
C GLN A 345 -1.51 20.34 -3.49
N SER A 346 -2.70 20.54 -2.94
CA SER A 346 -3.92 20.69 -3.73
C SER A 346 -3.92 21.98 -4.54
N THR A 347 -4.69 21.99 -5.63
CA THR A 347 -4.78 23.16 -6.52
C THR A 347 -5.42 24.39 -5.87
N ASN A 348 -6.39 24.19 -4.97
CA ASN A 348 -7.21 25.26 -4.39
C ASN A 348 -7.00 25.46 -2.88
N GLY A 349 -6.12 24.66 -2.27
CA GLY A 349 -5.77 24.73 -0.86
C GLY A 349 -6.86 24.25 0.10
N VAL A 350 -6.42 23.93 1.32
CA VAL A 350 -7.30 23.63 2.46
C VAL A 350 -7.51 24.90 3.28
N HIS A 351 -8.74 25.17 3.70
CA HIS A 351 -9.04 26.29 4.59
C HIS A 351 -9.59 25.79 5.93
N VAL A 352 -9.09 26.33 7.04
CA VAL A 352 -9.60 26.07 8.39
C VAL A 352 -10.10 27.39 8.96
N ASN A 353 -11.37 27.43 9.41
CA ASN A 353 -12.04 28.64 9.92
C ASN A 353 -11.95 29.83 8.97
N GLY A 354 -12.01 29.56 7.66
CA GLY A 354 -11.96 30.57 6.59
C GLY A 354 -10.55 31.04 6.20
N GLN A 355 -9.51 30.62 6.90
CA GLN A 355 -8.10 30.92 6.56
C GLN A 355 -7.49 29.75 5.79
N GLN A 356 -6.81 30.02 4.68
CA GLN A 356 -6.03 29.00 3.98
C GLN A 356 -4.83 28.58 4.84
N ILE A 357 -4.56 27.28 4.90
CA ILE A 357 -3.41 26.77 5.63
C ILE A 357 -2.22 26.60 4.68
N ASP A 358 -1.05 27.11 5.08
CA ASP A 358 0.20 26.97 4.32
C ASP A 358 1.08 25.82 4.85
N GLN A 359 0.75 25.32 6.05
CA GLN A 359 1.42 24.22 6.73
C GLN A 359 0.40 23.35 7.47
N ALA A 360 0.87 22.20 7.94
CA ALA A 360 0.09 21.30 8.78
C ALA A 360 -0.50 22.05 9.99
N THR A 361 -1.83 22.02 10.13
CA THR A 361 -2.56 22.82 11.13
C THR A 361 -3.28 21.93 12.14
N LEU A 362 -3.11 22.21 13.43
CA LEU A 362 -3.81 21.50 14.50
C LEU A 362 -5.30 21.85 14.48
N LEU A 363 -6.15 20.82 14.48
CA LEU A 363 -7.60 20.95 14.54
C LEU A 363 -8.09 20.93 16.00
N ASN A 364 -8.88 21.94 16.35
CA ASN A 364 -9.55 22.08 17.64
C ASN A 364 -11.04 21.77 17.48
N PRO A 365 -11.71 21.13 18.46
CA PRO A 365 -13.14 20.88 18.41
C PRO A 365 -13.93 22.16 18.08
N GLY A 366 -14.77 22.09 17.05
CA GLY A 366 -15.52 23.24 16.52
C GLY A 366 -14.91 23.86 15.25
N ASP A 367 -13.69 23.47 14.86
CA ASP A 367 -13.07 23.95 13.63
C ASP A 367 -13.85 23.51 12.38
N VAL A 368 -14.02 24.45 11.44
CA VAL A 368 -14.65 24.22 10.15
C VAL A 368 -13.58 24.11 9.07
N ILE A 369 -13.55 22.98 8.39
CA ILE A 369 -12.64 22.69 7.27
C ILE A 369 -13.39 22.92 5.97
N ARG A 370 -12.80 23.67 5.04
CA ARG A 370 -13.32 23.87 3.68
C ARG A 370 -12.31 23.43 2.63
N ILE A 371 -12.79 22.63 1.68
CA ILE A 371 -12.07 22.15 0.50
C ILE A 371 -12.98 22.41 -0.70
N GLY A 372 -12.54 23.25 -1.65
CA GLY A 372 -13.41 23.73 -2.72
C GLY A 372 -14.66 24.43 -2.16
N SER A 373 -15.82 23.92 -2.56
CA SER A 373 -17.14 24.34 -2.06
C SER A 373 -17.64 23.52 -0.87
N THR A 374 -16.98 22.40 -0.55
CA THR A 374 -17.41 21.48 0.51
C THR A 374 -16.89 21.90 1.89
N THR A 375 -17.78 21.94 2.89
CA THR A 375 -17.45 22.19 4.30
C THR A 375 -17.66 20.96 5.17
N MET A 376 -16.82 20.82 6.21
CA MET A 376 -16.84 19.73 7.17
C MET A 376 -16.52 20.26 8.57
N ASP A 377 -17.25 19.81 9.59
CA ASP A 377 -17.02 20.22 10.98
C ASP A 377 -16.18 19.18 11.71
N PHE A 378 -15.10 19.61 12.36
CA PHE A 378 -14.33 18.76 13.25
C PHE A 378 -14.86 18.85 14.68
N PHE A 379 -15.10 17.71 15.31
CA PHE A 379 -15.56 17.63 16.70
C PHE A 379 -14.99 16.41 17.41
N GLN A 380 -14.88 16.47 18.73
CA GLN A 380 -14.54 15.33 19.58
C GLN A 380 -15.74 15.00 20.48
N PRO A 381 -16.06 13.73 20.70
CA PRO A 381 -17.04 13.36 21.72
C PRO A 381 -16.47 13.69 23.11
N ASP A 382 -17.33 14.18 24.00
CA ASP A 382 -17.01 14.51 25.40
C ASP A 382 -16.52 13.30 26.22
#